data_AF-A0A7W1BXR9-F1
#
_entry.id   AF-A0A7W1BXR9-F1
#
_cell.length_a   1.000
_cell.length_b   1.000
_cell.length_c   1.000
_cell.angle_alpha   90.00
_cell.angle_beta   90.00
_cell.angle_gamma   90.00
#
_symmetry.space_group_name_H-M   'P 1'
#
loop_
_entity.id
_entity.type
_entity.pdbx_description
1 polymer ?
#
loop_
_entity_poly.entity_id
_entity_poly.type
_entity_poly.pdbx_seq_one_letter_code
_entity_poly.pdbx_strand_id
1 'polypeptide(L)'
;MSNLDELTVREENRNETSQIAVRVLFFGAARDAVGQGEIMFSLGNPTNAASAFDQVLDAYPALRRFGRSLLFAVNEEYARPERRVFEGDELAVFPPVSGGAGGERGKGEQGRGATAGTDPRSDYASNASTNDFFEISTGPIDLGAVARRVVLPQCGATVTLDGYTREWTKGSRTLHLIYEAYPSMALSEMQRLGREAHERFDIAHIGIVHRTGRLKIGETSVVIAVSAPHRRSAFEACEWAIRELKKTVPIWKKEVFEDGEVWVEEGVIRPDQGIEER
;
A
#
# COMPACT_ATOMS: atom_id res chain seq x y z
N MET A 1 65.45 2.38 10.27
CA MET A 1 64.30 1.75 10.96
C MET A 1 63.73 2.78 11.92
N SER A 2 62.40 2.97 11.89
CA SER A 2 61.59 3.99 12.59
C SER A 2 61.46 5.35 11.87
N ASN A 3 60.21 5.80 11.79
CA ASN A 3 59.62 7.03 11.23
C ASN A 3 59.02 7.02 9.82
N LEU A 4 59.30 6.07 8.92
CA LEU A 4 58.51 5.95 7.66
C LEU A 4 57.32 5.00 7.80
N ASP A 5 57.47 3.90 8.54
CA ASP A 5 56.40 2.90 8.73
C ASP A 5 55.26 3.38 9.65
N GLU A 6 55.52 4.33 10.56
CA GLU A 6 54.47 4.91 11.42
C GLU A 6 53.56 5.91 10.68
N LEU A 7 54.03 6.50 9.58
CA LEU A 7 53.23 7.38 8.74
C LEU A 7 52.36 6.58 7.76
N THR A 8 52.83 5.44 7.28
CA THR A 8 52.04 4.56 6.39
C THR A 8 50.94 3.81 7.15
N VAL A 9 51.20 3.38 8.40
CA VAL A 9 50.19 2.75 9.26
C VAL A 9 49.12 3.74 9.76
N ARG A 10 49.40 5.05 9.72
CA ARG A 10 48.42 6.11 10.06
C ARG A 10 47.50 6.49 8.89
N GLU A 11 47.84 6.13 7.65
CA GLU A 11 46.96 6.34 6.49
C GLU A 11 46.03 5.14 6.20
N GLU A 12 46.36 3.93 6.68
CA GLU A 12 45.50 2.75 6.51
C GLU A 12 44.39 2.60 7.59
N ASN A 13 44.40 3.45 8.63
CA ASN A 13 43.36 3.46 9.68
C ASN A 13 42.27 4.54 9.49
N ARG A 14 42.12 5.06 8.26
CA ARG A 14 40.98 5.93 7.86
C ARG A 14 39.79 5.15 7.27
N ASN A 15 39.61 3.88 7.61
CA ASN A 15 38.28 3.28 7.58
C ASN A 15 37.50 3.74 8.82
N GLU A 16 37.33 5.07 8.95
CA GLU A 16 36.19 5.60 9.67
C GLU A 16 34.97 4.91 9.06
N THR A 17 34.23 4.19 9.89
CA THR A 17 32.99 3.53 9.49
C THR A 17 32.05 4.64 9.05
N SER A 18 32.10 4.99 7.77
CA SER A 18 31.30 6.08 7.22
C SER A 18 29.86 5.78 7.60
N GLN A 19 29.22 6.75 8.22
CA GLN A 19 27.80 6.70 8.48
C GLN A 19 27.10 7.49 7.39
N ILE A 20 25.89 7.07 7.07
CA ILE A 20 24.95 7.87 6.29
C ILE A 20 23.74 8.22 7.14
N ALA A 21 23.25 9.45 7.05
CA ALA A 21 22.00 9.85 7.66
C ALA A 21 20.83 9.60 6.70
N VAL A 22 19.80 8.94 7.21
CA VAL A 22 18.55 8.68 6.48
C VAL A 22 17.37 9.16 7.32
N ARG A 23 16.25 9.41 6.65
CA ARG A 23 14.98 9.66 7.32
C ARG A 23 14.20 8.36 7.39
N VAL A 24 13.81 7.93 8.59
CA VAL A 24 13.00 6.71 8.77
C VAL A 24 11.57 7.11 9.15
N LEU A 25 10.60 6.66 8.39
CA LEU A 25 9.17 6.86 8.62
C LEU A 25 8.52 5.59 9.16
N PHE A 26 7.62 5.73 10.12
CA PHE A 26 6.83 4.62 10.66
C PHE A 26 5.34 4.87 10.43
N PHE A 27 4.63 3.82 9.99
CA PHE A 27 3.19 3.86 9.75
C PHE A 27 2.45 2.71 10.44
N GLY A 28 1.15 2.88 10.66
CA GLY A 28 0.30 1.85 11.23
C GLY A 28 0.78 1.37 12.59
N ALA A 29 0.68 0.07 12.83
CA ALA A 29 1.11 -0.54 14.08
C ALA A 29 2.62 -0.36 14.38
N ALA A 30 3.46 -0.13 13.35
CA ALA A 30 4.89 0.15 13.54
C ALA A 30 5.11 1.52 14.19
N ARG A 31 4.33 2.53 13.80
CA ARG A 31 4.33 3.85 14.45
C ARG A 31 3.97 3.73 15.92
N ASP A 32 2.89 3.01 16.24
CA ASP A 32 2.46 2.83 17.62
C ASP A 32 3.51 2.07 18.45
N ALA A 33 4.27 1.14 17.84
CA ALA A 33 5.35 0.41 18.51
C ALA A 33 6.55 1.30 18.85
N VAL A 34 6.88 2.25 17.97
CA VAL A 34 8.02 3.17 18.13
C VAL A 34 7.64 4.40 18.95
N GLY A 35 6.38 4.81 18.93
CA GLY A 35 5.87 6.02 19.58
C GLY A 35 6.20 7.32 18.82
N GLN A 36 6.82 7.22 17.63
CA GLN A 36 7.18 8.35 16.78
C GLN A 36 6.86 8.00 15.32
N GLY A 37 6.43 8.99 14.53
CA GLY A 37 6.12 8.81 13.12
C GLY A 37 7.33 8.94 12.19
N GLU A 38 8.38 9.62 12.64
CA GLU A 38 9.57 9.94 11.86
C GLU A 38 10.77 10.12 12.79
N ILE A 39 11.93 9.64 12.35
CA ILE A 39 13.23 9.87 12.99
C ILE A 39 14.31 10.14 11.93
N MET A 40 15.36 10.85 12.32
CA MET A 40 16.64 10.80 11.61
C MET A 40 17.48 9.66 12.19
N PHE A 41 18.00 8.79 11.33
CA PHE A 41 18.73 7.59 11.73
C PHE A 41 20.09 7.53 11.04
N SER A 42 21.11 7.08 11.77
CA SER A 42 22.47 6.88 11.27
C SER A 42 22.68 5.42 10.93
N LEU A 43 23.05 5.13 9.69
CA LEU A 43 23.35 3.79 9.21
C LEU A 43 24.83 3.65 8.87
N GLY A 44 25.39 2.46 9.08
CA GLY A 44 26.69 2.12 8.50
C GLY A 44 26.69 2.23 6.97
N ASN A 45 27.82 2.59 6.39
CA ASN A 45 28.02 2.74 4.94
C ASN A 45 29.23 1.88 4.51
N PRO A 46 29.13 1.09 3.41
CA PRO A 46 27.95 0.87 2.59
C PRO A 46 26.86 0.04 3.29
N THR A 47 25.61 0.30 2.93
CA THR A 47 24.48 -0.51 3.35
C THR A 47 23.47 -0.73 2.22
N ASN A 48 22.60 -1.71 2.44
CA ASN A 48 21.46 -2.04 1.61
C ASN A 48 20.22 -2.11 2.49
N ALA A 49 19.05 -2.26 1.89
CA ALA A 49 17.80 -2.16 2.60
C ALA A 49 17.63 -3.25 3.67
N ALA A 50 18.15 -4.47 3.47
CA ALA A 50 18.16 -5.52 4.49
C ALA A 50 19.02 -5.14 5.71
N SER A 51 20.26 -4.70 5.47
CA SER A 51 21.17 -4.29 6.55
C SER A 51 20.71 -3.01 7.24
N ALA A 52 20.11 -2.07 6.52
CA ALA A 52 19.50 -0.89 7.10
C ALA A 52 18.31 -1.25 7.99
N PHE A 53 17.48 -2.19 7.54
CA PHE A 53 16.35 -2.71 8.30
C PHE A 53 16.79 -3.40 9.60
N ASP A 54 17.82 -4.27 9.54
CA ASP A 54 18.36 -4.91 10.73
C ASP A 54 18.88 -3.89 11.76
N GLN A 55 19.57 -2.84 11.30
CA GLN A 55 20.03 -1.74 12.17
C GLN A 55 18.86 -0.98 12.83
N VAL A 56 17.76 -0.74 12.10
CA VAL A 56 16.56 -0.12 12.67
C VAL A 56 15.89 -1.05 13.68
N LEU A 57 15.82 -2.36 13.43
CA LEU A 57 15.28 -3.34 14.37
C LEU A 57 16.12 -3.52 15.65
N ASP A 58 17.44 -3.37 15.53
CA ASP A 58 18.36 -3.37 16.68
C ASP A 58 18.13 -2.14 17.55
N ALA A 59 17.95 -0.96 16.94
CA ALA A 59 17.65 0.28 17.66
C ALA A 59 16.22 0.34 18.23
N TYR A 60 15.25 -0.31 17.59
CA TYR A 60 13.84 -0.33 18.00
C TYR A 60 13.31 -1.77 18.17
N PRO A 61 13.69 -2.47 19.27
CA PRO A 61 13.32 -3.87 19.47
C PRO A 61 11.81 -4.15 19.49
N ALA A 62 10.97 -3.17 19.80
CA ALA A 62 9.51 -3.30 19.77
C ALA A 62 8.97 -3.68 18.39
N LEU A 63 9.68 -3.32 17.31
CA LEU A 63 9.33 -3.69 15.94
C LEU A 63 9.49 -5.19 15.67
N ARG A 64 10.30 -5.91 16.47
CA ARG A 64 10.50 -7.37 16.30
C ARG A 64 9.22 -8.18 16.48
N ARG A 65 8.19 -7.61 17.15
CA ARG A 65 6.87 -8.26 17.29
C ARG A 65 6.20 -8.58 15.95
N PHE A 66 6.52 -7.82 14.91
CA PHE A 66 6.01 -8.04 13.55
C PHE A 66 6.81 -9.11 12.80
N GLY A 67 8.02 -9.44 13.26
CA GLY A 67 8.87 -10.44 12.64
C GLY A 67 9.08 -10.17 11.15
N ARG A 68 8.86 -11.21 10.33
CA ARG A 68 9.09 -11.16 8.86
C ARG A 68 7.96 -10.51 8.06
N SER A 69 6.85 -10.14 8.69
CA SER A 69 5.73 -9.49 7.99
C SER A 69 5.96 -7.99 7.80
N LEU A 70 6.86 -7.39 8.56
CA LEU A 70 7.19 -5.98 8.46
C LEU A 70 7.81 -5.69 7.08
N LEU A 71 7.23 -4.73 6.38
CA LEU A 71 7.64 -4.30 5.06
C LEU A 71 8.45 -3.01 5.17
N PHE A 72 9.27 -2.77 4.16
CA PHE A 72 10.04 -1.56 4.03
C PHE A 72 9.97 -1.00 2.60
N ALA A 73 9.98 0.32 2.51
CA ALA A 73 10.12 1.05 1.25
C ALA A 73 11.30 1.99 1.34
N VAL A 74 11.97 2.19 0.20
CA VAL A 74 13.05 3.17 0.05
C VAL A 74 12.57 4.16 -1.00
N ASN A 75 12.45 5.43 -0.64
CA ASN A 75 11.97 6.51 -1.50
C ASN A 75 10.66 6.15 -2.22
N GLU A 76 9.59 5.88 -1.46
CA GLU A 76 8.23 5.62 -1.97
C GLU A 76 8.07 4.35 -2.83
N GLU A 77 9.01 3.42 -2.74
CA GLU A 77 8.96 2.17 -3.49
C GLU A 77 9.26 0.98 -2.58
N TYR A 78 8.45 -0.08 -2.68
CA TYR A 78 8.72 -1.35 -2.02
C TYR A 78 10.14 -1.82 -2.34
N ALA A 79 10.95 -1.98 -1.29
CA ALA A 79 12.37 -2.23 -1.49
C ALA A 79 12.67 -3.73 -1.44
N ARG A 80 13.57 -4.16 -2.32
CA ARG A 80 14.17 -5.49 -2.28
C ARG A 80 15.33 -5.50 -1.28
N PRO A 81 15.65 -6.64 -0.65
CA PRO A 81 16.74 -6.73 0.33
C PRO A 81 18.07 -6.15 -0.15
N GLU A 82 18.38 -6.30 -1.44
CA GLU A 82 19.65 -5.90 -2.04
C GLU A 82 19.71 -4.43 -2.47
N ARG A 83 18.58 -3.69 -2.41
CA ARG A 83 18.54 -2.27 -2.81
C ARG A 83 19.51 -1.47 -1.96
N ARG A 84 20.42 -0.75 -2.61
CA ARG A 84 21.36 0.14 -1.91
C ARG A 84 20.62 1.33 -1.29
N VAL A 85 21.10 1.75 -0.13
CA VAL A 85 20.62 2.94 0.59
C VAL A 85 21.76 3.96 0.62
N PHE A 86 21.42 5.22 0.42
CA PHE A 86 22.35 6.35 0.33
C PHE A 86 22.01 7.43 1.35
N GLU A 87 22.96 8.35 1.56
CA GLU A 87 22.75 9.56 2.35
C GLU A 87 21.49 10.31 1.89
N GLY A 88 20.64 10.69 2.84
CA GLY A 88 19.41 11.44 2.59
C GLY A 88 18.22 10.60 2.12
N ASP A 89 18.38 9.29 1.92
CA ASP A 89 17.24 8.42 1.55
C ASP A 89 16.16 8.41 2.63
N GLU A 90 14.93 8.19 2.19
CA GLU A 90 13.78 7.93 3.04
C GLU A 90 13.52 6.42 3.13
N LEU A 91 13.45 5.91 4.35
CA LEU A 91 13.13 4.52 4.66
C LEU A 91 11.77 4.47 5.38
N ALA A 92 10.74 3.95 4.73
CA ALA A 92 9.47 3.72 5.40
C ALA A 92 9.42 2.29 5.95
N VAL A 93 8.96 2.13 7.18
CA VAL A 93 8.79 0.86 7.89
C VAL A 93 7.33 0.72 8.32
N PHE A 94 6.68 -0.36 7.89
CA PHE A 94 5.25 -0.50 8.09
C PHE A 94 4.78 -1.96 8.03
N PRO A 95 3.67 -2.32 8.70
CA PRO A 95 3.10 -3.66 8.59
C PRO A 95 2.48 -3.89 7.19
N PRO A 96 2.10 -5.13 6.83
CA PRO A 96 1.34 -5.39 5.62
C PRO A 96 0.06 -4.54 5.55
N VAL A 97 -0.38 -4.24 4.33
CA VAL A 97 -1.53 -3.38 4.09
C VAL A 97 -2.84 -4.11 4.41
N SER A 98 -3.87 -3.38 4.83
CA SER A 98 -5.08 -4.00 5.38
C SER A 98 -5.94 -4.69 4.31
N GLY A 99 -5.89 -6.02 4.26
CA GLY A 99 -6.94 -6.83 3.63
C GLY A 99 -6.57 -7.66 2.40
N GLY A 100 -5.29 -8.02 2.21
CA GLY A 100 -4.97 -9.14 1.34
C GLY A 100 -5.58 -10.40 1.93
N ALA A 101 -6.73 -10.83 1.39
CA ALA A 101 -7.20 -12.18 1.63
C ALA A 101 -6.06 -13.11 1.20
N GLY A 102 -5.66 -14.03 2.08
CA GLY A 102 -4.69 -15.07 1.80
C GLY A 102 -5.02 -15.77 0.49
N GLY A 103 -4.39 -15.31 -0.57
CA GLY A 103 -4.16 -16.09 -1.76
C GLY A 103 -2.81 -16.73 -1.53
N GLU A 104 -2.81 -18.05 -1.38
CA GLU A 104 -1.68 -18.83 -1.85
C GLU A 104 -1.17 -18.21 -3.17
N ARG A 105 0.14 -18.23 -3.41
CA ARG A 105 0.66 -18.08 -4.78
C ARG A 105 0.15 -19.28 -5.57
N GLY A 106 -1.12 -19.21 -5.99
CA GLY A 106 -1.82 -20.21 -6.75
C GLY A 106 -1.12 -20.33 -8.09
N LYS A 107 -0.62 -21.52 -8.35
CA LYS A 107 -0.12 -21.96 -9.66
C LYS A 107 -1.10 -21.50 -10.74
N GLY A 108 -0.57 -20.96 -11.83
CA GLY A 108 -1.32 -20.31 -12.90
C GLY A 108 -2.61 -21.03 -13.26
N GLU A 109 -3.73 -20.33 -13.09
CA GLU A 109 -4.96 -20.67 -13.78
C GLU A 109 -4.78 -20.31 -15.26
N GLN A 110 -4.65 -21.35 -16.07
CA GLN A 110 -4.82 -21.25 -17.51
C GLN A 110 -6.23 -20.73 -17.79
N GLY A 111 -6.31 -19.48 -18.26
CA GLY A 111 -7.55 -18.87 -18.72
C GLY A 111 -8.24 -19.76 -19.74
N ARG A 112 -9.47 -20.17 -19.43
CA ARG A 112 -10.38 -20.74 -20.42
C ARG A 112 -10.73 -19.63 -21.40
N GLY A 113 -10.25 -19.78 -22.64
CA GLY A 113 -10.50 -18.85 -23.73
C GLY A 113 -11.99 -18.62 -23.94
N ALA A 114 -12.44 -17.39 -23.70
CA ALA A 114 -13.63 -16.86 -24.34
C ALA A 114 -13.19 -16.35 -25.71
N THR A 115 -13.76 -16.92 -26.78
CA THR A 115 -13.53 -16.48 -28.15
C THR A 115 -13.96 -15.03 -28.30
N ALA A 116 -12.97 -14.15 -28.46
CA ALA A 116 -13.17 -12.76 -28.83
C ALA A 116 -13.80 -12.70 -30.22
N GLY A 117 -15.05 -12.23 -30.30
CA GLY A 117 -15.54 -11.63 -31.52
C GLY A 117 -14.79 -10.31 -31.69
N THR A 118 -13.87 -10.26 -32.63
CA THR A 118 -13.15 -9.03 -32.99
C THR A 118 -14.09 -8.07 -33.70
N ASP A 119 -14.58 -7.06 -32.99
CA ASP A 119 -15.19 -5.88 -33.63
C ASP A 119 -14.05 -5.07 -34.31
N PRO A 120 -14.08 -4.89 -35.64
CA PRO A 120 -13.00 -4.23 -36.38
C PRO A 120 -12.97 -2.69 -36.22
N ARG A 121 -13.45 -2.15 -35.08
CA ARG A 121 -13.44 -0.70 -34.77
C ARG A 121 -12.64 -0.30 -33.52
N SER A 122 -11.74 -1.16 -33.04
CA SER A 122 -10.91 -0.87 -31.87
C SER A 122 -9.75 0.12 -32.18
N ASP A 123 -10.09 1.31 -32.65
CA ASP A 123 -9.15 2.43 -32.81
C ASP A 123 -8.97 3.24 -31.51
N TYR A 124 -9.67 2.85 -30.43
CA TYR A 124 -9.62 3.53 -29.13
C TYR A 124 -8.29 3.38 -28.38
N ALA A 125 -7.47 2.41 -28.76
CA ALA A 125 -6.27 2.04 -28.01
C ALA A 125 -5.04 2.95 -28.22
N SER A 126 -5.12 3.99 -29.07
CA SER A 126 -3.88 4.64 -29.55
C SER A 126 -3.64 6.11 -29.21
N ASN A 127 -4.52 6.85 -28.52
CA ASN A 127 -4.19 8.24 -28.19
C ASN A 127 -5.00 8.97 -27.09
N ALA A 128 -5.55 8.28 -26.11
CA ALA A 128 -6.12 8.97 -24.94
C ALA A 128 -5.02 9.18 -23.89
N SER A 129 -4.60 10.43 -23.67
CA SER A 129 -4.17 10.86 -22.33
C SER A 129 -5.18 10.29 -21.34
N THR A 130 -4.79 9.29 -20.54
CA THR A 130 -5.73 8.67 -19.62
C THR A 130 -6.18 9.75 -18.64
N ASN A 131 -7.49 10.05 -18.61
CA ASN A 131 -8.03 11.07 -17.72
C ASN A 131 -8.22 10.56 -16.29
N ASP A 132 -7.61 9.39 -16.00
CA ASP A 132 -7.67 8.68 -14.73
C ASP A 132 -7.30 9.59 -13.57
N PHE A 133 -7.88 9.31 -12.41
CA PHE A 133 -7.64 10.09 -11.21
C PHE A 133 -7.49 9.22 -9.99
N PHE A 134 -6.56 9.60 -9.14
CA PHE A 134 -6.18 8.86 -7.94
C PHE A 134 -5.99 9.85 -6.81
N GLU A 135 -6.68 9.67 -5.70
CA GLU A 135 -6.74 10.67 -4.65
C GLU A 135 -6.73 10.04 -3.24
N ILE A 136 -5.94 10.65 -2.36
CA ILE A 136 -6.06 10.45 -0.92
C ILE A 136 -6.76 11.68 -0.34
N SER A 137 -8.00 11.49 0.12
CA SER A 137 -8.80 12.56 0.71
C SER A 137 -8.75 12.50 2.24
N THR A 138 -8.75 13.66 2.90
CA THR A 138 -8.98 13.76 4.35
C THR A 138 -10.44 14.10 4.69
N GLY A 139 -11.23 14.50 3.68
CA GLY A 139 -12.65 14.85 3.79
C GLY A 139 -13.59 13.76 3.29
N PRO A 140 -14.90 13.92 3.48
CA PRO A 140 -15.91 13.03 2.90
C PRO A 140 -15.77 12.89 1.38
N ILE A 141 -16.06 11.70 0.86
CA ILE A 141 -16.05 11.42 -0.58
C ILE A 141 -17.47 11.55 -1.11
N ASP A 142 -17.67 12.37 -2.15
CA ASP A 142 -18.92 12.44 -2.89
C ASP A 142 -18.95 11.33 -3.96
N LEU A 143 -19.70 10.27 -3.68
CA LEU A 143 -19.88 9.13 -4.59
C LEU A 143 -20.35 9.57 -5.98
N GLY A 144 -21.32 10.48 -6.04
CA GLY A 144 -21.91 10.95 -7.29
C GLY A 144 -20.90 11.70 -8.14
N ALA A 145 -20.13 12.60 -7.51
CA ALA A 145 -19.06 13.34 -8.19
C ALA A 145 -17.99 12.39 -8.76
N VAL A 146 -17.54 11.41 -7.97
CA VAL A 146 -16.55 10.42 -8.41
C VAL A 146 -17.08 9.57 -9.56
N ALA A 147 -18.30 9.01 -9.42
CA ALA A 147 -18.91 8.18 -10.45
C ALA A 147 -19.13 8.93 -11.77
N ARG A 148 -19.46 10.23 -11.70
CA ARG A 148 -19.67 11.06 -12.90
C ARG A 148 -18.37 11.44 -13.60
N ARG A 149 -17.26 11.57 -12.89
CA ARG A 149 -15.95 11.96 -13.47
C ARG A 149 -15.42 10.93 -14.49
N VAL A 150 -15.81 9.66 -14.36
CA VAL A 150 -15.41 8.60 -15.30
C VAL A 150 -16.31 8.46 -16.54
N VAL A 151 -17.43 9.19 -16.62
CA VAL A 151 -18.38 9.06 -17.73
C VAL A 151 -17.81 9.71 -18.99
N LEU A 152 -17.65 8.93 -20.05
CA LEU A 152 -17.17 9.37 -21.35
C LEU A 152 -18.18 9.02 -22.47
N PRO A 153 -18.28 9.81 -23.56
CA PRO A 153 -19.26 9.59 -24.63
C PRO A 153 -19.20 8.20 -25.27
N GLN A 154 -18.02 7.58 -25.32
CA GLN A 154 -17.80 6.25 -25.89
C GLN A 154 -18.17 5.09 -24.95
N CYS A 155 -18.57 5.36 -23.71
CA CYS A 155 -18.85 4.32 -22.71
C CYS A 155 -20.34 3.99 -22.62
N GLY A 156 -20.66 2.70 -22.67
CA GLY A 156 -22.01 2.20 -22.42
C GLY A 156 -22.31 1.90 -20.95
N ALA A 157 -21.30 1.90 -20.08
CA ALA A 157 -21.48 1.60 -18.66
C ALA A 157 -20.43 2.24 -17.75
N THR A 158 -20.84 2.50 -16.51
CA THR A 158 -19.96 2.77 -15.38
C THR A 158 -20.30 1.80 -14.26
N VAL A 159 -19.28 1.22 -13.63
CA VAL A 159 -19.41 0.46 -12.38
C VAL A 159 -18.69 1.25 -11.30
N THR A 160 -19.36 1.40 -10.15
CA THR A 160 -18.78 2.09 -9.00
C THR A 160 -18.91 1.22 -7.77
N LEU A 161 -17.79 1.00 -7.09
CA LEU A 161 -17.73 0.43 -5.76
C LEU A 161 -17.63 1.57 -4.75
N ASP A 162 -18.47 1.50 -3.73
CA ASP A 162 -18.43 2.38 -2.55
C ASP A 162 -18.21 1.49 -1.31
N GLY A 163 -17.05 1.66 -0.67
CA GLY A 163 -16.67 0.92 0.52
C GLY A 163 -16.96 1.73 1.77
N TYR A 164 -17.78 1.17 2.67
CA TYR A 164 -18.21 1.85 3.89
C TYR A 164 -17.66 1.23 5.17
N THR A 165 -17.60 2.05 6.21
CA THR A 165 -17.36 1.62 7.57
C THR A 165 -18.56 0.83 8.13
N ARG A 166 -18.34 -0.42 8.55
CA ARG A 166 -19.38 -1.30 9.10
C ARG A 166 -19.37 -1.27 10.63
N GLU A 167 -20.54 -1.39 11.25
CA GLU A 167 -20.68 -1.41 12.72
C GLU A 167 -20.22 -2.74 13.33
N TRP A 168 -20.43 -3.87 12.64
CA TRP A 168 -20.15 -5.19 13.19
C TRP A 168 -19.13 -5.96 12.36
N THR A 169 -18.06 -6.42 13.01
CA THR A 169 -17.05 -7.30 12.43
C THR A 169 -16.75 -8.44 13.39
N LYS A 170 -17.02 -9.68 12.97
CA LYS A 170 -16.74 -10.90 13.75
C LYS A 170 -17.26 -10.84 15.20
N GLY A 171 -18.47 -10.32 15.39
CA GLY A 171 -19.13 -10.21 16.70
C GLY A 171 -18.70 -9.00 17.56
N SER A 172 -17.69 -8.23 17.15
CA SER A 172 -17.29 -7.00 17.84
C SER A 172 -17.98 -5.77 17.23
N ARG A 173 -18.42 -4.85 18.10
CA ARG A 173 -19.06 -3.58 17.71
C ARG A 173 -18.01 -2.47 17.54
N THR A 174 -17.73 -2.11 16.30
CA THR A 174 -16.85 -0.99 15.95
C THR A 174 -17.57 0.34 16.17
N LEU A 175 -16.90 1.31 16.79
CA LEU A 175 -17.39 2.68 16.96
C LEU A 175 -17.01 3.56 15.77
N HIS A 176 -15.77 3.42 15.30
CA HIS A 176 -15.24 4.12 14.14
C HIS A 176 -13.97 3.43 13.63
N LEU A 177 -13.55 3.80 12.42
CA LEU A 177 -12.26 3.44 11.86
C LEU A 177 -11.33 4.63 11.86
N ILE A 178 -10.03 4.35 11.89
CA ILE A 178 -8.99 5.32 11.56
C ILE A 178 -8.19 4.75 10.40
N TYR A 179 -8.12 5.49 9.31
CA TYR A 179 -7.29 5.14 8.16
C TYR A 179 -6.04 6.00 8.14
N GLU A 180 -4.91 5.33 7.94
CA GLU A 180 -3.61 5.94 7.76
C GLU A 180 -3.04 5.52 6.40
N ALA A 181 -2.27 6.39 5.76
CA ALA A 181 -1.58 6.09 4.52
C ALA A 181 -0.15 6.63 4.52
N TYR A 182 0.70 6.03 3.71
CA TYR A 182 1.91 6.67 3.19
C TYR A 182 1.53 7.38 1.89
N PRO A 183 1.20 8.68 1.91
CA PRO A 183 0.32 9.26 0.89
C PRO A 183 0.88 9.23 -0.54
N SER A 184 2.16 9.58 -0.70
CA SER A 184 2.83 9.62 -2.00
C SER A 184 3.02 8.22 -2.59
N MET A 185 3.49 7.26 -1.80
CA MET A 185 3.58 5.86 -2.20
C MET A 185 2.19 5.26 -2.51
N ALA A 186 1.17 5.58 -1.71
CA ALA A 186 -0.20 5.13 -1.97
C ALA A 186 -0.71 5.67 -3.31
N LEU A 187 -0.44 6.94 -3.62
CA LEU A 187 -0.79 7.54 -4.89
C LEU A 187 -0.07 6.88 -6.07
N SER A 188 1.24 6.64 -5.94
CA SER A 188 2.04 5.95 -6.95
C SER A 188 1.52 4.52 -7.22
N GLU A 189 1.20 3.77 -6.17
CA GLU A 189 0.64 2.43 -6.28
C GLU A 189 -0.77 2.44 -6.91
N MET A 190 -1.63 3.39 -6.56
CA MET A 190 -2.96 3.52 -7.20
C MET A 190 -2.83 3.86 -8.70
N GLN A 191 -1.88 4.71 -9.09
CA GLN A 191 -1.58 4.98 -10.49
C GLN A 191 -1.06 3.74 -11.22
N ARG A 192 -0.23 2.91 -10.56
CA ARG A 192 0.20 1.62 -11.10
C ARG A 192 -0.99 0.70 -11.34
N LEU A 193 -1.92 0.60 -10.40
CA LEU A 193 -3.15 -0.18 -10.57
C LEU A 193 -3.98 0.33 -11.77
N GLY A 194 -4.07 1.65 -11.96
CA GLY A 194 -4.73 2.23 -13.13
C GLY A 194 -4.13 1.75 -14.45
N ARG A 195 -2.80 1.83 -14.59
CA ARG A 195 -2.09 1.35 -15.79
C ARG A 195 -2.34 -0.14 -16.03
N GLU A 196 -2.22 -0.96 -14.99
CA GLU A 196 -2.48 -2.40 -15.10
C GLU A 196 -3.94 -2.73 -15.41
N ALA A 197 -4.89 -1.91 -14.99
CA ALA A 197 -6.29 -2.09 -15.35
C ALA A 197 -6.49 -1.93 -16.87
N HIS A 198 -5.89 -0.90 -17.47
CA HIS A 198 -5.94 -0.68 -18.93
C HIS A 198 -5.22 -1.78 -19.73
N GLU A 199 -4.14 -2.35 -19.19
CA GLU A 199 -3.44 -3.48 -19.81
C GLU A 199 -4.28 -4.78 -19.78
N ARG A 200 -5.12 -4.95 -18.76
CA ARG A 200 -5.85 -6.20 -18.50
C ARG A 200 -7.28 -6.19 -19.03
N PHE A 201 -7.92 -5.04 -19.06
CA PHE A 201 -9.35 -4.91 -19.32
C PHE A 201 -9.63 -3.84 -20.37
N ASP A 202 -10.63 -4.07 -21.21
CA ASP A 202 -11.14 -3.08 -22.16
C ASP A 202 -12.00 -2.03 -21.44
N ILE A 203 -11.32 -1.11 -20.74
CA ILE A 203 -11.92 0.01 -20.01
C ILE A 203 -11.47 1.34 -20.63
N ALA A 204 -12.26 2.40 -20.43
CA ALA A 204 -11.94 3.72 -20.95
C ALA A 204 -11.35 4.65 -19.88
N HIS A 205 -11.76 4.49 -18.62
CA HIS A 205 -11.36 5.38 -17.53
C HIS A 205 -11.53 4.68 -16.18
N ILE A 206 -10.57 4.85 -15.27
CA ILE A 206 -10.63 4.44 -13.87
C ILE A 206 -10.33 5.60 -12.92
N GLY A 207 -11.10 5.69 -11.83
CA GLY A 207 -10.89 6.61 -10.73
C GLY A 207 -10.84 5.88 -9.39
N ILE A 208 -9.87 6.21 -8.53
CA ILE A 208 -9.74 5.64 -7.19
C ILE A 208 -9.58 6.77 -6.17
N VAL A 209 -10.49 6.87 -5.22
CA VAL A 209 -10.41 7.83 -4.11
C VAL A 209 -10.46 7.07 -2.80
N HIS A 210 -9.46 7.26 -1.94
CA HIS A 210 -9.45 6.68 -0.60
C HIS A 210 -9.40 7.77 0.46
N ARG A 211 -10.22 7.64 1.50
CA ARG A 211 -10.27 8.57 2.63
C ARG A 211 -9.34 8.10 3.75
N THR A 212 -8.57 9.02 4.32
CA THR A 212 -7.78 8.84 5.54
C THR A 212 -8.37 9.62 6.71
N GLY A 213 -7.87 9.36 7.92
CA GLY A 213 -8.39 9.93 9.16
C GLY A 213 -9.53 9.11 9.76
N ARG A 214 -10.32 9.74 10.62
CA ARG A 214 -11.40 9.10 11.38
C ARG A 214 -12.69 9.01 10.57
N LEU A 215 -13.27 7.81 10.48
CA LEU A 215 -14.53 7.52 9.80
C LEU A 215 -15.53 6.87 10.74
N LYS A 216 -16.71 7.47 10.86
CA LYS A 216 -17.88 6.94 11.57
C LYS A 216 -18.51 5.78 10.79
N ILE A 217 -19.32 4.99 11.48
CA ILE A 217 -20.17 3.97 10.85
C ILE A 217 -21.00 4.57 9.71
N GLY A 218 -21.00 3.89 8.57
CA GLY A 218 -21.69 4.31 7.35
C GLY A 218 -20.93 5.29 6.47
N GLU A 219 -19.81 5.87 6.92
CA GLU A 219 -19.01 6.75 6.05
C GLU A 219 -18.20 5.97 5.02
N THR A 220 -18.13 6.53 3.81
CA THR A 220 -17.32 6.05 2.68
C THR A 220 -15.82 6.18 2.97
N SER A 221 -15.12 5.05 2.91
CA SER A 221 -13.66 4.95 3.02
C SER A 221 -12.97 4.89 1.67
N VAL A 222 -13.60 4.30 0.66
CA VAL A 222 -13.00 4.14 -0.67
C VAL A 222 -14.08 4.15 -1.74
N VAL A 223 -13.81 4.83 -2.86
CA VAL A 223 -14.60 4.74 -4.07
C VAL A 223 -13.70 4.33 -5.23
N ILE A 224 -14.13 3.32 -5.98
CA ILE A 224 -13.52 2.95 -7.26
C ILE A 224 -14.60 3.07 -8.33
N ALA A 225 -14.37 3.92 -9.33
CA ALA A 225 -15.27 4.08 -10.46
C ALA A 225 -14.56 3.68 -11.75
N VAL A 226 -15.20 2.86 -12.58
CA VAL A 226 -14.64 2.39 -13.85
C VAL A 226 -15.70 2.53 -14.94
N SER A 227 -15.34 3.15 -16.06
CA SER A 227 -16.19 3.19 -17.25
C SER A 227 -15.60 2.37 -18.39
N ALA A 228 -16.49 1.79 -19.19
CA ALA A 228 -16.11 0.94 -20.32
C ALA A 228 -17.15 1.03 -21.45
N PRO A 229 -16.77 0.72 -22.70
CA PRO A 229 -17.72 0.54 -23.80
C PRO A 229 -18.80 -0.49 -23.45
N HIS A 230 -18.42 -1.57 -22.78
CA HIS A 230 -19.31 -2.65 -22.38
C HIS A 230 -19.20 -2.96 -20.87
N ARG A 231 -20.36 -3.17 -20.22
CA ARG A 231 -20.46 -3.34 -18.76
C ARG A 231 -19.56 -4.42 -18.17
N ARG A 232 -19.26 -5.49 -18.92
CA ARG A 232 -18.49 -6.64 -18.43
C ARG A 232 -17.09 -6.21 -17.97
N SER A 233 -16.36 -5.48 -18.81
CA SER A 233 -15.01 -5.00 -18.49
C SER A 233 -15.01 -4.07 -17.28
N ALA A 234 -16.04 -3.21 -17.15
CA ALA A 234 -16.15 -2.32 -15.99
C ALA A 234 -16.36 -3.09 -14.67
N PHE A 235 -17.16 -4.17 -14.67
CA PHE A 235 -17.32 -5.02 -13.49
C PHE A 235 -16.02 -5.74 -13.13
N GLU A 236 -15.39 -6.41 -14.11
CA GLU A 236 -14.17 -7.19 -13.90
C GLU A 236 -13.01 -6.30 -13.41
N ALA A 237 -12.83 -5.12 -14.01
CA ALA A 237 -11.80 -4.16 -13.61
C ALA A 237 -12.06 -3.55 -12.21
N CYS A 238 -13.31 -3.21 -11.88
CA CYS A 238 -13.65 -2.64 -10.57
C CYS A 238 -13.41 -3.66 -9.44
N GLU A 239 -13.80 -4.93 -9.63
CA GLU A 239 -13.53 -6.00 -8.67
C GLU A 239 -12.03 -6.28 -8.54
N TRP A 240 -11.31 -6.34 -9.66
CA TRP A 240 -9.86 -6.52 -9.65
C TRP A 240 -9.16 -5.37 -8.89
N ALA A 241 -9.54 -4.12 -9.17
CA ALA A 241 -8.90 -2.95 -8.59
C ALA A 241 -9.05 -2.91 -7.06
N ILE A 242 -10.22 -3.21 -6.49
CA ILE A 242 -10.37 -3.24 -5.02
C ILE A 242 -9.58 -4.38 -4.38
N ARG A 243 -9.45 -5.52 -5.06
CA ARG A 243 -8.66 -6.66 -4.56
C ARG A 243 -7.17 -6.32 -4.55
N GLU A 244 -6.65 -5.71 -5.60
CA GLU A 244 -5.24 -5.33 -5.68
C GLU A 244 -4.91 -4.13 -4.79
N LEU A 245 -5.81 -3.14 -4.68
CA LEU A 245 -5.64 -2.03 -3.74
C LEU A 245 -5.38 -2.51 -2.32
N LYS A 246 -6.18 -3.48 -1.86
CA LYS A 246 -6.05 -4.06 -0.51
C LYS A 246 -4.79 -4.90 -0.30
N LYS A 247 -4.07 -5.26 -1.36
CA LYS A 247 -2.85 -6.05 -1.31
C LYS A 247 -1.58 -5.19 -1.40
N THR A 248 -1.63 -4.09 -2.14
CA THR A 248 -0.40 -3.37 -2.52
C THR A 248 -0.39 -1.89 -2.14
N VAL A 249 -1.53 -1.25 -1.88
CA VAL A 249 -1.54 0.19 -1.61
C VAL A 249 -1.32 0.42 -0.11
N PRO A 250 -0.27 1.17 0.31
CA PRO A 250 0.10 1.41 1.71
C PRO A 250 -0.91 2.29 2.46
N ILE A 251 -2.03 1.66 2.78
CA ILE A 251 -3.14 2.20 3.58
C ILE A 251 -3.48 1.17 4.65
N TRP A 252 -3.48 1.62 5.90
CA TRP A 252 -3.74 0.80 7.07
C TRP A 252 -5.03 1.26 7.75
N LYS A 253 -5.75 0.29 8.29
CA LYS A 253 -7.01 0.52 9.02
C LYS A 253 -6.85 0.11 10.48
N LYS A 254 -7.19 1.02 11.37
CA LYS A 254 -7.39 0.77 12.80
C LYS A 254 -8.87 0.72 13.12
N GLU A 255 -9.31 -0.34 13.78
CA GLU A 255 -10.68 -0.48 14.29
C GLU A 255 -10.70 -0.03 15.76
N VAL A 256 -11.64 0.86 16.10
CA VAL A 256 -11.80 1.37 17.46
C VAL A 256 -13.14 0.92 18.03
N PHE A 257 -13.12 0.36 19.22
CA PHE A 257 -14.24 -0.24 19.96
C PHE A 257 -14.42 0.49 21.30
N GLU A 258 -15.39 0.08 22.12
CA GLU A 258 -15.59 0.67 23.46
C GLU A 258 -14.46 0.31 24.44
N ASP A 259 -13.86 -0.86 24.28
CA ASP A 259 -12.91 -1.48 25.20
C ASP A 259 -11.45 -1.44 24.70
N GLY A 260 -11.21 -0.91 23.49
CA GLY A 260 -9.86 -0.81 22.93
C GLY A 260 -9.84 -0.53 21.43
N GLU A 261 -8.66 -0.72 20.85
CA GLU A 261 -8.39 -0.46 19.43
C GLU A 261 -7.41 -1.49 18.88
N VAL A 262 -7.54 -1.82 17.59
CA VAL A 262 -6.65 -2.79 16.93
C VAL A 262 -6.36 -2.36 15.51
N TRP A 263 -5.09 -2.46 15.10
CA TRP A 263 -4.73 -2.39 13.68
C TRP A 263 -5.12 -3.70 13.00
N VAL A 264 -5.77 -3.59 11.84
CA VAL A 264 -6.12 -4.78 11.07
C VAL A 264 -4.91 -5.24 10.29
N GLU A 265 -4.24 -6.24 10.86
CA GLU A 265 -3.14 -7.01 10.27
C GLU A 265 -3.67 -8.32 9.66
N GLU A 266 -3.01 -8.83 8.62
CA GLU A 266 -3.36 -10.14 8.07
C GLU A 266 -3.16 -11.25 9.11
N GLY A 267 -4.16 -12.12 9.27
CA GLY A 267 -4.06 -13.35 10.06
C GLY A 267 -4.22 -13.21 11.59
N VAL A 268 -4.34 -12.01 12.15
CA VAL A 268 -4.54 -11.85 13.60
C VAL A 268 -6.03 -12.00 13.95
N ILE A 269 -6.38 -13.18 14.47
CA ILE A 269 -7.62 -13.41 15.22
C ILE A 269 -7.35 -12.99 16.67
N ARG A 270 -8.28 -12.25 17.31
CA ARG A 270 -8.13 -11.81 18.70
C ARG A 270 -7.92 -13.02 19.63
N PRO A 271 -7.06 -12.91 20.67
CA PRO A 271 -6.81 -13.99 21.63
C PRO A 271 -7.98 -14.31 22.59
N ASP A 272 -9.12 -13.61 22.51
CA ASP A 272 -10.33 -13.91 23.31
C ASP A 272 -11.32 -14.86 22.59
N GLN A 273 -11.01 -15.29 21.37
CA GLN A 273 -11.87 -16.17 20.58
C GLN A 273 -11.52 -17.62 20.87
N GLY A 274 -12.06 -18.16 21.97
CA GLY A 274 -12.22 -19.60 22.12
C GLY A 274 -13.05 -20.13 20.95
N ILE A 275 -12.51 -21.10 20.22
CA ILE A 275 -13.23 -21.84 19.20
C ILE A 275 -14.29 -22.68 19.93
N GLU A 276 -15.56 -22.29 19.88
CA GLU A 276 -16.64 -23.28 19.97
C GLU A 276 -16.86 -23.84 18.56
N GLU A 277 -16.26 -24.99 18.28
CA GLU A 277 -16.65 -25.83 17.16
C GLU A 277 -18.12 -26.23 17.36
N ARG A 278 -18.98 -25.87 16.39
CA ARG A 278 -20.25 -26.54 16.15
C ARG A 278 -20.46 -26.72 14.65
#